data_AF-A0A947A6W6-F1
#
_entry.id   AF-A0A947A6W6-F1
#
_cell.length_a   1.000
_cell.length_b   1.000
_cell.length_c   1.000
_cell.angle_alpha   90.00
_cell.angle_beta   90.00
_cell.angle_gamma   90.00
#
_symmetry.space_group_name_H-M   'P 1'
#
loop_
_entity.id
_entity.type
_entity.pdbx_description
1 polymer ?
#
loop_
_entity_poly.entity_id
_entity_poly.type
_entity_poly.pdbx_seq_one_letter_code
_entity_poly.pdbx_strand_id
1 'polypeptide(L)' 'MKFLLLPDKFKGSLTSQQLIEAIKNGVLKAIPEAGFQHVVASDGGDGFLDAIAEYRETESITTAAVDPLARELTTTMLAD' A
#
# COMPACT_ATOMS: atom_id res chain seq x y z
N MET A 1 18.56 0.53 -17.79
CA MET A 1 18.14 -0.73 -17.11
C MET A 1 16.72 -0.57 -16.59
N LYS A 2 15.91 -1.64 -16.50
CA LYS A 2 14.53 -1.56 -15.98
C LYS A 2 14.40 -2.35 -14.68
N PHE A 3 13.76 -1.76 -13.67
CA PHE A 3 13.53 -2.35 -12.35
C PHE A 3 12.04 -2.58 -12.13
N LEU A 4 11.70 -3.76 -11.58
CA LEU A 4 10.38 -4.03 -11.04
C LEU A 4 10.47 -3.99 -9.51
N LEU A 5 9.68 -3.12 -8.90
CA LEU A 5 9.67 -2.90 -7.46
C LEU A 5 8.45 -3.57 -6.84
N LEU A 6 8.65 -4.51 -5.90
CA LEU A 6 7.58 -5.09 -5.09
C LEU A 6 7.93 -5.03 -3.58
N PRO A 7 8.23 -3.85 -3.03
CA PRO A 7 8.61 -3.77 -1.63
C PRO A 7 7.36 -3.92 -0.74
N ASP A 8 7.53 -4.62 0.38
CA ASP A 8 6.61 -4.48 1.52
C ASP A 8 6.94 -3.22 2.31
N LYS A 9 5.95 -2.70 3.03
CA LYS A 9 6.10 -1.52 3.86
C LYS A 9 7.05 -1.75 5.02
N PHE A 10 7.56 -0.66 5.58
CA PHE A 10 8.25 -0.70 6.86
C PHE A 10 7.24 -0.39 7.95
N LYS A 11 6.80 -1.42 8.69
CA LYS A 11 5.75 -1.29 9.71
C LYS A 11 6.09 -0.19 10.72
N GLY A 12 5.17 0.78 10.85
CA GLY A 12 5.34 1.94 11.74
C GLY A 12 6.28 3.03 11.21
N SER A 13 6.74 2.95 9.96
CA SER A 13 7.67 3.91 9.36
C SER A 13 7.19 4.37 7.98
N LEU A 14 7.47 3.61 6.91
CA LEU A 14 7.16 3.99 5.54
C LEU A 14 6.06 3.10 4.97
N THR A 15 5.11 3.69 4.27
CA THR A 15 4.18 2.94 3.41
C THR A 15 4.94 2.31 2.24
N SER A 16 4.38 1.28 1.60
CA SER A 16 5.00 0.66 0.42
C SER A 16 5.24 1.69 -0.69
N GLN A 17 4.30 2.62 -0.88
CA GLN A 17 4.44 3.70 -1.87
C GLN A 17 5.58 4.67 -1.53
N GLN A 18 5.73 5.08 -0.27
CA GLN A 18 6.85 5.92 0.15
C GLN A 18 8.20 5.22 -0.04
N LEU A 19 8.25 3.91 0.23
CA LEU A 19 9.45 3.10 0.03
C LEU A 19 9.79 2.95 -1.46
N ILE A 20 8.80 2.76 -2.33
CA ILE A 20 8.97 2.76 -3.79
C ILE A 20 9.65 4.06 -4.26
N GLU A 21 9.15 5.22 -3.80
CA GLU A 21 9.73 6.51 -4.17
C GLU A 21 11.15 6.69 -3.61
N ALA A 22 11.40 6.25 -2.37
CA ALA A 22 12.75 6.28 -1.80
C ALA A 22 13.75 5.43 -2.61
N ILE A 23 13.34 4.23 -3.04
CA ILE A 23 14.17 3.34 -3.87
C ILE A 23 14.44 3.98 -5.23
N LYS A 24 13.41 4.49 -5.92
CA LYS A 24 13.57 5.20 -7.20
C LYS A 24 14.57 6.34 -7.08
N ASN A 25 14.41 7.18 -6.06
CA ASN A 25 15.31 8.31 -5.81
C ASN A 25 16.76 7.88 -5.56
N GLY A 26 16.98 6.78 -4.85
CA GLY A 26 18.31 6.21 -4.64
C GLY A 26 18.94 5.68 -5.93
N VAL A 27 18.17 4.90 -6.69
CA VAL A 27 18.64 4.28 -7.95
C VAL A 27 18.95 5.34 -9.00
N LEU A 28 18.08 6.35 -9.16
CA LEU A 28 18.26 7.42 -10.15
C LEU A 28 19.51 8.28 -9.90
N LYS A 29 20.02 8.35 -8.67
CA LYS A 29 21.29 9.02 -8.37
C LYS A 29 22.50 8.29 -8.96
N ALA A 30 22.41 6.96 -9.10
CA ALA A 30 23.48 6.12 -9.64
C ALA A 30 23.28 5.78 -11.13
N ILE A 31 22.02 5.63 -11.56
CA ILE A 31 21.64 5.23 -12.93
C ILE A 31 20.50 6.16 -13.39
N PRO A 32 20.81 7.34 -13.93
CA PRO A 32 19.81 8.36 -14.29
C PRO A 32 18.76 7.89 -15.32
N GLU A 33 19.12 6.96 -16.20
CA GLU A 33 18.25 6.38 -17.24
C GLU A 33 17.53 5.10 -16.79
N ALA A 34 17.52 4.79 -15.48
CA ALA A 34 16.75 3.67 -14.95
C ALA A 34 15.25 3.86 -15.18
N GLY A 35 14.59 2.83 -15.72
CA GLY A 35 13.14 2.75 -15.81
C GLY A 35 12.55 1.91 -14.67
N PHE A 36 11.32 2.21 -14.26
CA PHE A 36 10.69 1.54 -13.12
C PHE A 36 9.26 1.10 -13.44
N GLN A 37 8.89 -0.08 -12.94
CA GLN A 37 7.51 -0.49 -12.69
C GLN A 37 7.41 -0.89 -11.23
N HIS A 38 6.20 -0.85 -10.67
CA HIS A 38 5.98 -1.27 -9.29
C HIS A 38 4.67 -2.03 -9.13
N VAL A 39 4.66 -2.91 -8.14
CA VAL A 39 3.47 -3.61 -7.67
C VAL A 39 3.39 -3.41 -6.16
N VAL A 40 2.29 -2.83 -5.69
CA VAL A 40 1.95 -2.76 -4.27
C VAL A 40 1.38 -4.12 -3.89
N ALA A 41 2.05 -4.82 -2.98
CA ALA A 41 1.61 -6.12 -2.51
C ALA A 41 1.45 -6.10 -1.00
N SER A 42 0.55 -6.95 -0.51
CA SER A 42 0.34 -7.23 0.89
C SER A 42 0.01 -8.72 1.04
N ASP A 43 0.38 -9.31 2.16
CA ASP A 43 0.09 -10.70 2.52
C ASP A 43 -1.30 -10.88 3.18
N GLY A 44 -2.10 -9.82 3.23
CA GLY A 44 -3.41 -9.79 3.90
C GLY A 44 -3.39 -9.05 5.24
N GLY A 45 -2.22 -8.64 5.72
CA GLY A 45 -2.09 -7.80 6.90
C GLY A 45 -2.41 -6.34 6.67
N ASP A 46 -1.82 -5.48 7.50
CA ASP A 46 -1.98 -4.04 7.42
C ASP A 46 -1.60 -3.53 6.01
N GLY A 47 -2.41 -2.67 5.39
CA GLY A 47 -2.16 -2.13 4.05
C GLY A 47 -2.69 -3.01 2.90
N PHE A 48 -3.36 -4.13 3.22
CA PHE A 48 -4.03 -4.96 2.22
C PHE A 48 -5.12 -4.19 1.45
N LEU A 49 -5.92 -3.37 2.14
CA LEU A 49 -6.94 -2.55 1.49
C LEU A 49 -6.31 -1.58 0.48
N ASP A 50 -5.21 -0.92 0.85
CA ASP A 50 -4.47 -0.03 -0.06
C ASP A 50 -3.97 -0.77 -1.30
N ALA A 51 -3.43 -1.99 -1.12
CA ALA A 51 -2.97 -2.82 -2.23
C ALA A 51 -4.11 -3.21 -3.18
N ILE A 52 -5.32 -3.49 -2.67
CA ILE A 52 -6.48 -3.81 -3.51
C ILE A 52 -6.98 -2.57 -4.25
N ALA A 53 -7.14 -1.44 -3.56
CA ALA A 53 -7.64 -0.19 -4.12
C ALA A 53 -6.72 0.38 -5.23
N GLU A 54 -5.43 0.08 -5.21
CA GLU A 54 -4.49 0.47 -6.27
C GLU A 54 -4.78 -0.24 -7.61
N TYR A 55 -5.27 -1.48 -7.58
CA TYR A 55 -5.43 -2.32 -8.78
C TYR A 55 -6.88 -2.60 -9.16
N ARG A 56 -7.85 -2.20 -8.33
CA ARG A 56 -9.28 -2.38 -8.57
C ARG A 56 -10.03 -1.12 -8.21
N GLU A 57 -11.02 -0.77 -9.02
CA GLU A 57 -12.00 0.23 -8.64
C GLU A 57 -12.83 -0.31 -7.47
N THR A 58 -12.79 0.41 -6.35
CA THR A 58 -13.51 0.05 -5.12
C THR A 58 -14.02 1.33 -4.46
N GLU A 59 -15.18 1.25 -3.80
CA GLU A 59 -15.68 2.31 -2.94
C GLU A 59 -15.22 2.08 -1.50
N SER A 60 -14.66 3.12 -0.87
CA SER A 60 -14.33 3.09 0.56
C SER A 60 -15.55 3.48 1.38
N ILE A 61 -16.13 2.51 2.08
CA ILE A 61 -17.33 2.69 2.89
C ILE A 61 -16.94 2.74 4.36
N THR A 62 -17.30 3.85 5.02
CA THR A 62 -17.16 4.01 6.47
C THR A 62 -18.49 3.70 7.14
N THR A 63 -18.47 2.79 8.11
CA THR A 63 -19.69 2.31 8.77
C THR A 63 -19.48 2.05 10.25
N ALA A 64 -20.59 2.03 11.01
CA ALA A 64 -20.60 1.60 12.39
C ALA A 64 -20.41 0.07 12.47
N ALA A 65 -19.64 -0.37 13.45
CA ALA A 65 -19.43 -1.78 13.76
C ALA A 65 -19.24 -1.96 15.26
N VAL A 66 -19.01 -3.21 15.67
CA VAL A 66 -18.81 -3.57 17.07
C VAL A 66 -17.51 -4.36 17.19
N ASP A 67 -16.69 -4.00 18.16
CA ASP A 67 -15.41 -4.66 18.42
C ASP A 67 -15.58 -6.03 19.12
N PRO A 68 -14.51 -6.82 19.30
CA PRO A 68 -14.59 -8.11 19.98
C PRO A 68 -15.05 -8.07 21.45
N LEU A 69 -15.09 -6.88 22.08
CA LEU A 69 -15.59 -6.66 23.44
C LEU A 69 -16.99 -6.01 23.47
N ALA A 70 -17.72 -6.07 22.35
CA ALA A 70 -19.07 -5.52 22.20
C ALA A 70 -19.16 -3.97 22.32
N ARG A 71 -18.07 -3.24 22.06
CA ARG A 71 -18.05 -1.78 22.06
C ARG A 71 -18.29 -1.24 20.66
N GLU A 72 -19.07 -0.16 20.57
CA GLU A 72 -19.31 0.53 19.29
C GLU A 72 -18.01 1.16 18.77
N LEU A 73 -17.77 1.03 17.46
CA LEU A 73 -16.70 1.73 16.75
C LEU A 73 -17.12 2.10 15.34
N THR A 74 -16.35 2.99 14.72
CA THR A 74 -16.44 3.28 13.28
C THR A 74 -15.27 2.62 12.58
N THR A 75 -15.53 1.93 11.48
CA THR A 75 -14.50 1.25 10.67
C THR A 75 -14.73 1.50 9.19
N THR A 76 -13.72 1.15 8.38
CA THR A 76 -13.73 1.34 6.94
C THR A 76 -13.47 0.01 6.25
N MET A 77 -14.21 -0.25 5.18
CA MET A 77 -14.03 -1.40 4.30
C MET A 77 -14.05 -0.95 2.83
N LEU A 78 -13.56 -1.80 1.94
CA LEU A 78 -13.71 -1.61 0.50
C LEU A 78 -14.88 -2.46 0.00
N ALA A 79 -15.75 -1.84 -0.80
CA ALA A 79 -16.83 -2.50 -1.54
C ALA A 79 -16.59 -2.40 -3.05
N ASP A 80 -17.14 -3.34 -3.81
CA ASP A 80 -17.06 -3.41 -5.28
C ASP A 80 -18.32 -2.88 -5.99
#